data_AF-A0A7X7U3B6-F1
#
_entry.id   AF-A0A7X7U3B6-F1
#
_cell.length_a   1.000
_cell.length_b   1.000
_cell.length_c   1.000
_cell.angle_alpha   90.00
_cell.angle_beta   90.00
_cell.angle_gamma   90.00
#
_symmetry.space_group_name_H-M   'P 1'
#
loop_
_entity.id
_entity.type
_entity.pdbx_description
1 polymer ?
#
loop_
_entity_poly.entity_id
_entity_poly.type
_entity_poly.pdbx_seq_one_letter_code
_entity_poly.pdbx_strand_id
1 'polypeptide(L)' 'PVKVEIRRNFNTQYWTLKRSGPVDEFEKVDMDTVKFTVLLPPRSERSFQYTLTTYEGTRAEDWPRLSR' A
#
# COMPACT_ATOMS: atom_id res chain seq x y z
N PRO A 1 21.53 -10.00 -1.57
CA PRO A 1 20.27 -9.35 -1.12
C PRO A 1 19.10 -10.13 -1.71
N VAL A 2 18.00 -10.27 -0.99
CA VAL A 2 16.79 -10.93 -1.50
C VAL A 2 15.73 -9.90 -1.80
N LYS A 3 14.97 -10.10 -2.88
CA LYS A 3 13.79 -9.29 -3.20
C LYS A 3 12.59 -9.91 -2.50
N VAL A 4 11.93 -9.13 -1.66
CA VAL A 4 10.69 -9.53 -0.98
C VAL A 4 9.54 -8.71 -1.59
N GLU A 5 8.56 -9.42 -2.13
CA GLU A 5 7.35 -8.81 -2.67
C GLU A 5 6.17 -9.09 -1.74
N ILE A 6 5.53 -8.02 -1.27
CA ILE A 6 4.41 -8.09 -0.34
C ILE A 6 3.18 -7.58 -1.06
N ARG A 7 2.24 -8.49 -1.37
CA ARG A 7 0.94 -8.15 -1.97
C ARG A 7 -0.11 -8.02 -0.88
N ARG A 8 -0.92 -6.95 -0.96
CA ARG A 8 -2.06 -6.71 -0.07
C ARG A 8 -3.28 -6.41 -0.92
N ASN A 9 -4.32 -7.21 -0.72
CA ASN A 9 -5.65 -6.98 -1.25
C ASN A 9 -6.50 -6.30 -0.15
N PHE A 10 -7.35 -5.37 -0.56
CA PHE A 10 -8.28 -4.65 0.28
C PHE A 10 -9.71 -5.03 -0.12
N ASN A 11 -10.63 -5.06 0.83
CA ASN A 11 -12.02 -5.46 0.55
C ASN A 11 -12.84 -4.39 -0.20
N THR A 12 -12.20 -3.32 -0.68
CA THR A 12 -12.84 -2.17 -1.33
C THR A 12 -11.86 -1.50 -2.28
N GLN A 13 -12.39 -0.89 -3.34
CA GLN A 13 -11.63 -0.02 -4.26
C GLN A 13 -11.52 1.43 -3.74
N TYR A 14 -12.33 1.79 -2.75
CA TYR A 14 -12.40 3.15 -2.22
C TYR A 14 -11.41 3.31 -1.06
N TRP A 15 -10.16 3.59 -1.37
CA TRP A 15 -9.11 3.76 -0.37
C TRP A 15 -8.06 4.80 -0.74
N THR A 16 -7.44 5.37 0.28
CA THR A 16 -6.18 6.11 0.17
C THR A 16 -5.13 5.45 1.04
N LEU A 17 -3.86 5.49 0.61
CA LEU A 17 -2.76 4.82 1.30
C LEU A 17 -1.61 5.80 1.45
N LYS A 18 -1.20 6.01 2.70
CA LYS A 18 -0.01 6.79 3.05
C LYS A 18 1.07 5.82 3.52
N ARG A 19 2.27 5.94 2.95
CA ARG A 19 3.43 5.10 3.27
C ARG A 19 4.35 5.85 4.21
N SER A 20 4.97 5.15 5.15
CA SER A 20 6.02 5.67 6.01
C SER A 20 7.14 4.65 6.18
N GLY A 21 8.38 5.14 6.30
CA GLY A 21 9.56 4.30 6.43
C GLY A 21 10.10 3.75 5.10
N PRO A 22 11.15 2.91 5.17
CA PRO A 22 11.96 2.53 4.02
C PRO A 22 11.35 1.39 3.22
N VAL A 23 10.50 1.73 2.24
CA VAL A 23 10.07 0.81 1.17
C VAL A 23 10.77 1.20 -0.14
N ASP A 24 11.23 0.22 -0.92
CA ASP A 24 11.98 0.51 -2.14
C ASP A 24 11.06 0.80 -3.32
N GLU A 25 10.01 0.01 -3.48
CA GLU A 25 9.00 0.24 -4.51
C GLU A 25 7.58 0.03 -3.97
N PHE A 26 6.63 0.73 -4.60
CA PHE A 26 5.21 0.58 -4.35
C PHE A 26 4.47 0.69 -5.66
N GLU A 27 3.52 -0.21 -5.87
CA GLU A 27 2.72 -0.28 -7.07
C GLU A 27 1.25 -0.52 -6.71
N LYS A 28 0.34 0.23 -7.33
CA LYS A 28 -1.08 -0.10 -7.38
C LYS A 28 -1.28 -1.05 -8.55
N VAL A 29 -1.37 -2.36 -8.25
CA VAL A 29 -1.43 -3.41 -9.29
C VAL A 29 -2.86 -3.59 -9.80
N ASP A 30 -3.85 -3.33 -8.94
CA ASP A 30 -5.27 -3.33 -9.27
C ASP A 30 -6.01 -2.27 -8.42
N MET A 31 -7.31 -2.09 -8.65
CA MET A 31 -8.17 -1.14 -7.93
C MET A 31 -8.20 -1.39 -6.42
N ASP A 32 -8.03 -2.64 -5.99
CA ASP A 32 -8.10 -3.07 -4.60
C ASP A 32 -6.80 -3.71 -4.09
N THR A 33 -5.78 -3.77 -4.95
CA THR A 33 -4.57 -4.57 -4.67
C THR A 33 -3.30 -3.75 -4.90
N VAL A 34 -2.43 -3.77 -3.89
CA VAL A 34 -1.13 -3.12 -3.93
C VAL A 34 0.00 -4.12 -3.77
N LYS A 35 1.18 -3.73 -4.25
CA LYS A 35 2.44 -4.46 -4.08
C LYS A 35 3.49 -3.53 -3.50
N PHE A 36 4.19 -4.00 -2.48
CA PHE A 36 5.39 -3.38 -1.94
C PHE A 36 6.59 -4.25 -2.28
N THR A 37 7.67 -3.62 -2.73
CA THR A 37 8.96 -4.30 -2.93
C THR A 37 9.94 -3.82 -1.86
N VAL A 38 10.60 -4.78 -1.21
CA VAL A 38 11.71 -4.52 -0.30
C VAL A 38 12.90 -5.38 -0.69
N LEU A 39 14.04 -4.74 -0.95
CA LEU A 39 15.35 -5.33 -1.09
C LEU A 39 15.93 -5.50 0.32
N LEU A 40 16.09 -6.76 0.74
CA LEU A 40 16.60 -7.09 2.07
C LEU A 40 18.06 -7.56 1.98
N PRO A 41 19.02 -6.79 2.52
CA PRO A 41 20.40 -7.23 2.65
C PRO A 41 20.57 -8.49 3.51
N PRO A 42 21.67 -9.24 3.36
CA PRO A 42 21.99 -10.36 4.24
C PRO A 42 22.04 -9.93 5.71
N ARG A 43 21.49 -10.77 6.62
CA ARG A 43 21.52 -10.55 8.08
C ARG A 43 21.00 -9.17 8.50
N SER A 44 19.96 -8.68 7.83
CA SER A 44 19.33 -7.39 8.14
C SER A 44 17.84 -7.55 8.38
N GLU A 45 17.28 -6.58 9.09
CA GLU A 45 15.85 -6.43 9.31
C GLU A 45 15.40 -5.08 8.74
N ARG A 46 14.27 -5.06 8.05
CA ARG A 46 13.65 -3.84 7.54
C ARG A 46 12.18 -3.81 7.95
N SER A 47 11.78 -2.68 8.50
CA SER A 47 10.41 -2.41 8.89
C SER A 47 9.92 -1.18 8.15
N PHE A 48 8.75 -1.27 7.53
CA PHE A 48 8.04 -0.15 6.94
C PHE A 48 6.59 -0.17 7.42
N GLN A 49 5.93 0.96 7.30
CA GLN A 49 4.57 1.15 7.77
C GLN A 49 3.72 1.74 6.65
N TYR A 50 2.42 1.48 6.71
CA TYR A 50 1.45 2.17 5.88
C TYR A 50 0.16 2.38 6.67
N THR A 51 -0.49 3.49 6.39
CA THR A 51 -1.84 3.79 6.86
C THR A 51 -2.78 3.66 5.69
N LEU A 52 -3.72 2.72 5.80
CA LEU A 52 -4.82 2.54 4.86
C LEU A 52 -6.05 3.26 5.42
N THR A 53 -6.64 4.14 4.61
CA THR A 53 -7.94 4.75 4.91
C THR A 53 -8.94 4.23 3.89
N THR A 54 -9.91 3.44 4.35
CA THR A 54 -11.02 2.95 3.53
C THR A 54 -12.23 3.88 3.68
N TYR A 55 -12.99 4.03 2.60
CA TYR A 55 -14.18 4.88 2.54
C TYR A 55 -15.41 4.00 2.30
N GLU A 56 -16.42 4.14 3.16
CA GLU A 56 -17.61 3.30 3.17
C GLU A 56 -18.89 4.15 3.07
N GLY A 57 -19.93 3.60 2.45
CA GLY A 57 -21.22 4.28 2.27
C GLY A 57 -21.08 5.61 1.51
N THR A 58 -21.72 6.66 2.01
CA THR A 58 -21.70 7.99 1.38
C THR A 58 -20.29 8.59 1.28
N ARG A 59 -19.35 8.18 2.13
CA ARG A 59 -17.96 8.64 2.06
C ARG A 59 -17.20 8.09 0.85
N ALA A 60 -17.70 7.03 0.21
CA ALA A 60 -17.14 6.53 -1.04
C ALA A 60 -17.29 7.57 -2.18
N GLU A 61 -18.31 8.43 -2.12
CA GLU A 61 -18.52 9.49 -3.11
C GLU A 61 -17.46 10.60 -3.03
N ASP A 62 -16.87 10.81 -1.85
CA ASP A 62 -15.78 11.76 -1.63
C ASP A 62 -14.41 11.23 -2.09
N TRP A 63 -14.27 9.92 -2.24
CA TRP A 63 -13.01 9.26 -2.55
C TRP A 63 -12.33 9.78 -3.84
N PRO A 64 -13.02 9.99 -4.98
CA PRO A 64 -12.39 10.46 -6.22
C PRO A 64 -11.64 11.80 -6.07
N ARG A 65 -12.09 12.65 -5.15
CA ARG A 65 -11.42 13.92 -4.83
C ARG A 65 -10.16 13.71 -3.98
N LEU A 66 -10.17 12.71 -3.10
CA LEU A 66 -9.12 12.41 -2.12
C LEU A 66 -8.05 11.43 -2.65
N SER A 67 -8.36 10.68 -3.70
CA SER A 67 -7.50 9.68 -4.32
C SER A 67 -6.57 10.23 -5.41
N ARG A 68 -6.74 11.51 -5.75
CA ARG A 68 -5.98 12.21 -6.78
C ARG A 68 -4.61 12.65 -6.26
#